data_AF-A0A932FSK2-F1
#
_entry.id   AF-A0A932FSK2-F1
#
_cell.length_a   1.000
_cell.length_b   1.000
_cell.length_c   1.000
_cell.angle_alpha   90.00
_cell.angle_beta   90.00
_cell.angle_gamma   90.00
#
_symmetry.space_group_name_H-M   'P 1'
#
loop_
_entity.id
_entity.type
_entity.pdbx_description
1 polymer ?
#
loop_
_entity_poly.entity_id
_entity_poly.type
_entity_poly.pdbx_seq_one_letter_code
_entity_poly.pdbx_strand_id
1 'polypeptide(L)'
;MPEAKIKAALIRLHAGIKNTDGPAISAALTEIEALQAEHGPALDDRLRHFLAGRSYAKALAWLGGGDELAAKPASPPGGCGQQ
;
A
#
# COMPACT_ATOMS: atom_id res chain seq x y z
N MET A 1 7.20 15.60 5.82
CA MET A 1 5.83 15.29 5.38
C MET A 1 5.43 13.93 5.94
N PRO A 2 4.28 13.81 6.63
CA PRO A 2 3.79 12.54 7.18
C PRO A 2 3.59 11.46 6.11
N GLU A 3 3.20 11.83 4.89
CA GLU A 3 3.07 10.89 3.78
C GLU A 3 4.40 10.19 3.41
N ALA A 4 5.52 10.90 3.50
CA ALA A 4 6.83 10.33 3.20
C ALA A 4 7.24 9.25 4.22
N LYS A 5 6.88 9.45 5.50
CA LYS A 5 7.08 8.45 6.56
C LYS A 5 6.21 7.23 6.33
N ILE A 6 4.93 7.43 5.99
CA ILE A 6 3.99 6.34 5.66
C ILE A 6 4.47 5.57 4.44
N LYS A 7 4.94 6.25 3.39
CA LYS A 7 5.53 5.61 2.21
C LYS A 7 6.69 4.70 2.59
N ALA A 8 7.63 5.19 3.40
CA ALA A 8 8.77 4.41 3.85
C ALA A 8 8.34 3.17 4.66
N ALA A 9 7.37 3.32 5.56
CA ALA A 9 6.83 2.21 6.34
C ALA A 9 6.11 1.17 5.46
N LEU A 10 5.35 1.60 4.45
CA LEU A 10 4.71 0.71 3.47
C LEU A 10 5.72 -0.06 2.62
N ILE A 11 6.83 0.57 2.23
CA ILE A 11 7.93 -0.10 1.52
C ILE A 11 8.56 -1.17 2.42
N ARG A 12 8.83 -0.85 3.69
CA ARG A 12 9.37 -1.81 4.67
C ARG A 12 8.42 -2.97 4.89
N LEU A 13 7.12 -2.71 4.99
CA LEU A 13 6.09 -3.74 5.09
C LEU A 13 6.15 -4.71 3.90
N HIS A 14 6.18 -4.18 2.68
CA HIS A 14 6.29 -5.00 1.47
C HIS A 14 7.61 -5.78 1.41
N ALA A 15 8.72 -5.18 1.82
CA ALA A 15 10.01 -5.87 1.89
C ALA A 15 10.00 -6.99 2.94
N GLY A 16 9.39 -6.76 4.10
CA GLY A 16 9.18 -7.78 5.14
C GLY A 16 8.33 -8.94 4.65
N ILE A 17 7.22 -8.66 3.97
CA ILE A 17 6.36 -9.68 3.34
C ILE A 17 7.16 -10.50 2.33
N LYS A 18 7.92 -9.83 1.44
CA LYS A 18 8.73 -10.50 0.41
C LYS A 18 9.79 -11.43 1.01
N ASN A 19 10.41 -11.03 2.13
CA ASN A 19 11.43 -11.80 2.82
C ASN A 19 10.86 -12.77 3.87
N THR A 20 9.53 -12.81 4.07
CA THR A 20 8.88 -13.56 5.15
C THR A 20 9.43 -13.19 6.54
N ASP A 21 9.82 -11.93 6.73
CA ASP A 21 10.37 -11.42 7.97
C ASP A 21 9.24 -10.91 8.87
N GLY A 22 8.74 -11.81 9.74
CA GLY A 22 7.65 -11.52 10.68
C GLY A 22 7.91 -10.30 11.57
N PRO A 23 9.08 -10.17 12.21
CA PRO A 23 9.43 -9.00 13.01
C PRO A 23 9.37 -7.68 12.23
N ALA A 24 9.93 -7.64 11.01
CA ALA A 24 9.91 -6.45 10.17
C ALA A 24 8.48 -6.08 9.72
N ILE A 25 7.64 -7.08 9.41
CA ILE A 25 6.23 -6.87 9.10
C ILE A 25 5.52 -6.22 10.29
N SER A 26 5.70 -6.78 11.49
CA SER A 26 5.06 -6.27 12.71
C SER A 26 5.51 -4.85 13.02
N ALA A 27 6.81 -4.57 12.94
CA ALA A 27 7.36 -3.24 13.19
C ALA A 27 6.82 -2.20 12.19
N ALA A 28 6.76 -2.56 10.90
CA ALA A 28 6.22 -1.69 9.87
C ALA A 28 4.72 -1.41 10.06
N LEU A 29 3.93 -2.40 10.46
CA LEU A 29 2.51 -2.22 10.78
C LEU A 29 2.32 -1.26 11.96
N THR A 30 3.04 -1.48 13.06
CA THR A 30 2.99 -0.59 14.23
C THR A 30 3.38 0.84 13.87
N GLU A 31 4.40 1.02 13.03
CA GLU A 31 4.81 2.34 12.56
C GLU A 31 3.72 3.03 11.71
N ILE A 32 3.05 2.28 10.82
CA ILE A 32 1.93 2.81 10.02
C ILE A 32 0.77 3.24 10.92
N GLU A 33 0.40 2.41 11.91
CA GLU A 33 -0.69 2.69 12.84
C GLU A 33 -0.38 3.92 13.71
N ALA A 34 0.86 4.05 14.21
CA ALA A 34 1.31 5.20 14.96
C ALA A 34 1.26 6.50 14.13
N LEU A 35 1.75 6.45 12.89
CA LEU A 35 1.72 7.59 11.96
C LEU A 35 0.29 7.98 11.60
N GLN A 36 -0.62 7.01 11.44
CA GLN A 36 -2.02 7.26 11.17
C GLN A 36 -2.73 7.87 12.39
N ALA A 37 -2.41 7.42 13.60
CA ALA A 37 -2.98 7.98 14.82
C ALA A 37 -2.47 9.42 15.07
N GLU A 38 -1.18 9.67 14.86
CA GLU A 38 -0.55 10.97 15.10
C GLU A 38 -0.90 12.02 14.03
N HIS A 39 -0.95 11.60 12.76
CA HIS A 39 -1.12 12.51 11.62
C HIS A 39 -2.43 12.29 10.86
N GLY A 40 -3.33 11.43 11.34
CA GLY A 40 -4.64 11.11 10.75
C GLY A 40 -5.42 12.30 10.15
N PRO A 41 -5.63 13.40 10.90
CA PRO A 41 -6.36 14.57 10.39
C PRO A 41 -5.57 15.41 9.37
N ALA A 42 -4.26 15.23 9.28
CA ALA A 42 -3.39 15.89 8.31
C ALA A 42 -3.09 15.01 7.08
N LEU A 43 -3.58 13.78 7.05
CA LEU A 43 -3.44 12.87 5.90
C LEU A 43 -4.54 13.10 4.88
N ASP A 44 -4.21 12.85 3.61
CA ASP A 44 -5.19 12.86 2.52
C ASP A 44 -6.31 11.82 2.77
N ASP A 45 -7.55 12.20 2.46
CA ASP A 45 -8.73 11.35 2.64
C ASP A 45 -8.61 9.99 1.93
N ARG A 46 -7.99 9.94 0.73
CA ARG A 46 -7.78 8.67 0.03
C ARG A 46 -6.77 7.79 0.73
N LEU A 47 -5.65 8.37 1.17
CA LEU A 47 -4.63 7.62 1.89
C LEU A 47 -5.19 7.05 3.19
N ARG A 48 -5.90 7.88 3.95
CA ARG A 48 -6.60 7.46 5.17
C ARG A 48 -7.57 6.31 4.91
N HIS A 49 -8.35 6.38 3.81
CA HIS A 49 -9.26 5.32 3.41
C HIS A 49 -8.52 4.01 3.11
N PHE A 50 -7.42 4.05 2.35
CA PHE A 50 -6.63 2.84 2.06
C PHE A 50 -6.02 2.22 3.32
N LEU A 51 -5.49 3.04 4.22
CA LEU A 51 -4.92 2.58 5.49
C LEU A 51 -5.99 1.97 6.41
N ALA A 52 -7.17 2.61 6.52
CA ALA A 52 -8.30 2.06 7.28
C ALA A 52 -8.80 0.72 6.72
N GLY A 53 -8.80 0.56 5.40
CA GLY A 53 -9.14 -0.69 4.72
C GLY A 53 -7.99 -1.71 4.64
N ARG A 54 -6.87 -1.50 5.35
CA ARG A 54 -5.64 -2.32 5.29
C ARG A 54 -5.14 -2.59 3.87
N SER A 55 -5.46 -1.71 2.93
CA SER A 55 -5.08 -1.80 1.52
C SER A 55 -3.70 -1.18 1.31
N TYR A 56 -2.69 -1.68 2.01
CA TYR A 56 -1.33 -1.12 2.06
C TYR A 56 -0.66 -1.04 0.68
N ALA A 57 -0.88 -2.04 -0.18
CA ALA A 57 -0.37 -2.02 -1.56
C ALA A 57 -0.97 -0.87 -2.39
N LYS A 58 -2.26 -0.57 -2.22
CA LYS A 58 -2.93 0.56 -2.90
C LYS A 58 -2.47 1.90 -2.36
N ALA A 59 -2.28 1.99 -1.04
CA ALA A 59 -1.72 3.18 -0.39
C ALA A 59 -0.32 3.49 -0.94
N LEU A 60 0.53 2.47 -1.09
CA LEU A 60 1.87 2.62 -1.64
C LEU A 60 1.84 3.05 -3.11
N ALA A 61 0.97 2.43 -3.91
CA ALA A 61 0.78 2.81 -5.31
C ALA A 61 0.34 4.28 -5.45
N TRP A 62 -0.61 4.72 -4.62
CA TRP A 62 -1.09 6.10 -4.59
C TRP A 62 0.00 7.11 -4.20
N LEU A 63 0.87 6.76 -3.24
CA LEU A 63 2.01 7.57 -2.79
C LEU A 63 3.20 7.64 -3.80
N GLY A 64 2.96 7.23 -5.04
CA GLY A 64 3.97 7.24 -6.10
C GLY A 64 4.76 5.93 -6.24
N GLY A 65 4.15 4.79 -5.92
CA GLY A 65 4.54 3.47 -6.44
C GLY A 65 3.76 3.08 -7.71
N GLY A 66 2.99 4.02 -8.26
CA GLY A 66 2.03 3.81 -9.35
C GLY A 66 2.64 3.56 -10.73
N ASP A 67 3.97 3.60 -10.90
CA ASP A 67 4.60 3.27 -12.19
C ASP A 67 5.08 1.82 -12.25
N GLU A 68 5.68 1.30 -11.15
CA GLU A 68 6.20 -0.08 -11.13
C GLU A 68 5.12 -1.15 -10.85
N LEU A 69 3.98 -0.81 -10.25
CA LEU A 69 2.90 -1.76 -9.92
C LEU A 69 1.65 -1.64 -10.80
N ALA A 70 1.50 -0.55 -11.57
CA ALA A 70 0.37 -0.37 -12.50
C ALA A 70 0.61 -0.98 -13.89
N ALA A 71 1.81 -1.45 -14.19
CA ALA A 71 2.12 -2.18 -15.42
C ALA A 71 1.69 -3.66 -15.31
N LYS A 72 0.38 -3.87 -15.17
CA LYS A 72 -0.36 -5.05 -15.65
C LYS A 72 -1.85 -4.75 -15.47
N PRO A 73 -2.50 -4.10 -16.46
CA PRO A 73 -3.90 -4.41 -16.67
C PRO A 73 -3.97 -5.93 -16.86
N ALA A 74 -4.71 -6.61 -16.00
CA ALA A 74 -5.23 -7.92 -16.35
C ALA A 74 -6.15 -7.69 -17.56
N SER A 75 -5.57 -7.73 -18.76
CA SER A 75 -6.34 -7.80 -20.00
C SER A 75 -7.32 -8.96 -19.87
N PRO A 76 -8.61 -8.78 -20.19
CA PRO A 76 -9.47 -9.93 -20.40
C PRO A 76 -8.93 -10.67 -21.63
N PRO A 77 -8.72 -12.00 -21.61
CA PRO A 77 -8.61 -12.70 -22.87
C PRO A 77 -9.94 -12.54 -23.59
N GLY A 78 -9.86 -12.00 -24.81
CA GLY A 78 -10.99 -11.78 -25.70
C GLY A 78 -11.76 -13.05 -26.02
N GLY A 79 -12.97 -12.84 -26.54
CA GLY A 79 -13.96 -13.87 -26.79
C GLY A 79 -13.64 -14.85 -27.91
N CYS A 80 -14.43 -15.92 -27.93
CA CYS A 80 -15.05 -16.57 -29.10
C CYS A 80 -15.77 -17.82 -28.58
N GLY A 81 -17.06 -17.96 -28.88
CA GLY A 81 -17.82 -19.14 -28.47
C GLY A 81 -19.33 -19.04 -28.70
N GLN A 82 -19.73 -18.53 -29.86
CA GLN A 82 -21.03 -18.89 -30.45
C GLN A 82 -20.96 -20.37 -30.80
N GLN A 83 -21.73 -21.24 -30.12
CA GLN A 83 -22.32 -22.47 -30.67
C GLN A 83 -23.61 -22.79 -29.92
#